data_AF-A0A7X9EHS3-F1
#
_entry.id   AF-A0A7X9EHS3-F1
#
_cell.length_a   1.000
_cell.length_b   1.000
_cell.length_c   1.000
_cell.angle_alpha   90.00
_cell.angle_beta   90.00
_cell.angle_gamma   90.00
#
_symmetry.space_group_name_H-M   'P 1'
#
loop_
_entity.id
_entity.type
_entity.pdbx_description
1 polymer ?
#
loop_
_entity_poly.entity_id
_entity_poly.type
_entity_poly.pdbx_seq_one_letter_code
_entity_poly.pdbx_strand_id
1 'polypeptide(L)'
;MAVFFETISRFEIGDWWKEEELPLDFKRFGEYEKIALEVGFGFGEFLLATAEKEKETLFFGIEKYGEGLKKIVDKLRNSRINNVIPLCGDAYVILQVLFAENVLEKIYV
;
A
#
# COMPACT_ATOMS: atom_id res chain seq x y z
N MET A 1 16.73 -3.71 -2.86
CA MET A 1 15.25 -3.69 -2.85
C MET A 1 14.61 -4.72 -1.89
N ALA A 2 15.37 -5.28 -0.93
CA ALA A 2 14.85 -6.13 0.16
C ALA A 2 14.80 -5.39 1.52
N VAL A 3 15.30 -4.15 1.57
CA VAL A 3 15.54 -3.43 2.83
C VAL A 3 14.25 -2.85 3.42
N PHE A 4 13.29 -2.44 2.58
CA PHE A 4 12.08 -1.75 3.05
C PHE A 4 11.21 -2.62 3.97
N PHE A 5 11.07 -3.93 3.70
CA PHE A 5 10.25 -4.82 4.51
C PHE A 5 10.98 -5.46 5.70
N GLU A 6 12.32 -5.47 5.70
CA GLU A 6 13.11 -5.98 6.83
C GLU A 6 13.27 -4.96 7.96
N THR A 7 13.12 -3.65 7.68
CA THR A 7 13.32 -2.58 8.68
C THR A 7 12.04 -2.16 9.41
N ILE A 8 10.84 -2.52 8.94
CA ILE A 8 9.57 -2.17 9.61
C ILE A 8 9.40 -3.03 10.87
N SER A 9 9.98 -2.53 11.96
CA SER A 9 9.93 -3.11 13.27
C SER A 9 8.53 -2.91 13.87
N ARG A 10 7.71 -3.97 13.84
CA ARG A 10 6.65 -4.38 14.78
C ARG A 10 5.59 -3.38 15.33
N PHE A 11 5.71 -2.07 15.17
CA PHE A 11 4.82 -1.00 15.65
C PHE A 11 4.53 0.11 14.61
N GLU A 12 5.15 0.07 13.43
CA GLU A 12 4.98 1.04 12.32
C GLU A 12 3.98 0.58 11.24
N ILE A 13 3.15 -0.41 11.53
CA ILE A 13 2.32 -1.03 10.50
C ILE A 13 1.05 -0.20 10.31
N GLY A 14 1.00 0.54 9.20
CA GLY A 14 -0.20 1.17 8.64
C GLY A 14 -0.31 2.69 8.78
N ASP A 15 0.41 3.29 9.73
CA ASP A 15 0.37 4.72 10.05
C ASP A 15 1.69 5.46 9.78
N TRP A 16 2.73 4.77 9.28
CA TRP A 16 4.06 5.32 9.01
C TRP A 16 4.04 6.58 8.14
N TRP A 17 3.04 6.71 7.28
CA TRP A 17 2.85 7.85 6.38
C TRP A 17 2.60 9.18 7.11
N LYS A 18 2.25 9.15 8.41
CA LYS A 18 2.04 10.36 9.23
C LYS A 18 3.32 11.13 9.51
N GLU A 19 4.47 10.46 9.42
CA GLU A 19 5.80 11.04 9.65
C GLU A 19 6.47 11.47 8.33
N GLU A 20 5.77 11.32 7.20
CA GLU A 20 6.28 11.64 5.86
C GLU A 20 5.92 13.07 5.45
N GLU A 21 6.70 13.64 4.52
CA GLU A 21 6.27 14.84 3.80
C GLU A 21 5.11 14.50 2.85
N LEU A 22 4.05 15.30 2.91
CA LEU A 22 2.80 15.06 2.18
C LEU A 22 2.55 16.16 1.12
N PRO A 23 1.96 15.83 -0.04
CA PRO A 23 1.59 14.48 -0.49
C PRO A 23 2.83 13.62 -0.76
N LEU A 24 2.69 12.31 -0.59
CA LEU A 24 3.83 11.38 -0.56
C LEU A 24 4.52 11.29 -1.93
N ASP A 25 5.86 11.36 -1.95
CA ASP A 25 6.64 11.05 -3.14
C ASP A 25 6.76 9.53 -3.32
N PHE A 26 5.99 8.99 -4.27
CA PHE A 26 5.92 7.56 -4.53
C PHE A 26 7.18 6.99 -5.20
N LYS A 27 8.08 7.82 -5.75
CA LYS A 27 9.30 7.35 -6.43
C LYS A 27 10.25 6.59 -5.50
N ARG A 28 10.16 6.82 -4.19
CA ARG A 28 10.96 6.09 -3.19
C ARG A 28 10.67 4.59 -3.14
N PHE A 29 9.50 4.16 -3.62
CA PHE A 29 9.12 2.75 -3.66
C PHE A 29 9.63 2.03 -4.91
N GLY A 30 10.13 2.78 -5.90
CA GLY A 30 10.59 2.27 -7.18
C GLY A 30 10.02 3.08 -8.34
N GLU A 31 10.46 2.73 -9.54
CA GLU A 31 9.95 3.32 -10.79
C GLU A 31 8.73 2.50 -11.23
N TYR A 32 7.54 3.01 -10.94
CA TYR A 32 6.26 2.46 -11.38
C TYR A 32 5.60 3.42 -12.36
N GLU A 33 4.94 2.87 -13.39
CA GLU A 33 4.27 3.66 -14.42
C GLU A 33 2.93 4.22 -13.93
N LYS A 34 2.31 3.51 -13.00
CA LYS A 34 0.93 3.73 -12.56
C LYS A 34 0.78 3.58 -11.07
N ILE A 35 -0.25 4.22 -10.53
CA ILE A 35 -0.62 4.07 -9.12
C ILE A 35 -2.10 3.71 -9.04
N ALA A 36 -2.40 2.67 -8.28
CA ALA A 36 -3.76 2.21 -8.03
C ALA A 36 -4.02 2.07 -6.53
N LEU A 37 -5.27 2.16 -6.13
CA LEU A 37 -5.71 2.03 -4.74
C LEU A 37 -6.83 1.00 -4.62
N GLU A 38 -6.79 0.19 -3.57
CA GLU A 38 -7.94 -0.55 -3.06
C GLU A 38 -8.34 -0.03 -1.67
N VAL A 39 -9.61 0.32 -1.51
CA VAL A 39 -10.20 0.71 -0.23
C VAL A 39 -10.96 -0.48 0.36
N GLY A 40 -10.61 -0.86 1.59
CA GLY A 40 -11.22 -2.01 2.27
C GLY A 40 -10.69 -3.35 1.76
N PHE A 41 -9.37 -3.49 1.62
CA PHE A 41 -8.76 -4.69 1.01
C PHE A 41 -9.01 -6.00 1.79
N GLY A 42 -9.56 -5.95 3.01
CA GLY A 42 -9.86 -7.12 3.82
C GLY A 42 -8.60 -7.93 4.11
N PHE A 43 -8.51 -9.16 3.59
CA PHE A 43 -7.31 -10.01 3.75
C PHE A 43 -6.36 -9.94 2.55
N GLY A 44 -6.62 -9.07 1.57
CA GLY A 44 -5.73 -8.75 0.46
C GLY A 44 -5.76 -9.73 -0.71
N GLU A 45 -6.77 -10.58 -0.84
CA GLU A 45 -6.90 -11.54 -1.95
C GLU A 45 -6.93 -10.83 -3.31
N PHE A 46 -7.78 -9.80 -3.45
CA PHE A 46 -7.90 -9.05 -4.69
C PHE A 46 -6.65 -8.20 -4.93
N LEU A 47 -6.18 -7.46 -3.91
CA LEU A 47 -4.99 -6.63 -3.98
C LEU A 47 -3.78 -7.40 -4.52
N LEU A 48 -3.46 -8.52 -3.88
CA LEU A 48 -2.27 -9.30 -4.20
C LEU A 48 -2.39 -9.97 -5.57
N ALA A 49 -3.57 -10.50 -5.91
CA ALA A 49 -3.79 -11.13 -7.21
C ALA A 49 -3.68 -10.12 -8.37
N THR A 50 -4.12 -8.88 -8.16
CA THR A 50 -4.04 -7.80 -9.16
C THR A 50 -2.62 -7.27 -9.27
N ALA A 51 -1.96 -7.01 -8.14
CA ALA A 51 -0.55 -6.60 -8.11
C ALA A 51 0.39 -7.65 -8.69
N GLU A 52 0.03 -8.94 -8.61
CA GLU A 52 0.80 -9.99 -9.27
C GLU A 52 0.74 -9.92 -10.80
N LYS A 53 -0.38 -9.43 -11.37
CA LYS A 53 -0.58 -9.33 -12.82
C LYS A 53 -0.08 -8.01 -13.41
N GLU A 54 -0.21 -6.91 -12.68
CA GLU A 54 0.17 -5.56 -13.12
C GLU A 54 1.46 -5.12 -12.40
N LYS A 55 2.62 -5.59 -12.88
CA LYS A 55 3.93 -5.35 -12.23
C LYS A 55 4.44 -3.92 -12.37
N GLU A 56 3.94 -3.20 -13.36
CA GLU A 56 4.23 -1.80 -13.64
C GLU A 56 3.42 -0.83 -12.75
N THR A 57 2.42 -1.33 -12.04
CA THR A 57 1.55 -0.54 -11.16
C THR A 57 1.97 -0.69 -9.70
N LEU A 58 2.13 0.45 -9.01
CA LEU A 58 2.23 0.49 -7.55
C LEU A 58 0.83 0.48 -6.94
N PHE A 59 0.53 -0.55 -6.16
CA PHE A 59 -0.75 -0.70 -5.49
C PHE A 59 -0.67 -0.21 -4.04
N PHE A 60 -1.53 0.73 -3.69
CA PHE A 60 -1.86 1.03 -2.31
C PHE A 60 -3.10 0.22 -1.89
N GLY A 61 -3.11 -0.26 -0.66
CA GLY A 61 -4.31 -0.83 -0.05
C GLY A 61 -4.59 -0.14 1.26
N ILE A 62 -5.81 0.33 1.48
CA ILE A 62 -6.23 0.87 2.78
C ILE A 62 -7.19 -0.11 3.44
N GLU A 63 -6.92 -0.48 4.69
CA GLU A 63 -7.84 -1.29 5.51
C GLU A 63 -7.97 -0.64 6.89
N LYS A 64 -9.19 -0.57 7.43
CA LYS A 64 -9.43 0.03 8.74
C LYS A 64 -9.01 -0.91 9.87
N TYR A 65 -9.09 -2.22 9.64
CA TYR A 65 -8.84 -3.24 10.65
C TYR A 65 -7.42 -3.83 10.57
N GLY A 66 -6.67 -3.72 11.66
CA GLY A 66 -5.30 -4.23 11.75
C GLY A 66 -5.13 -5.74 11.52
N GLU A 67 -6.20 -6.55 11.63
CA GLU A 67 -6.14 -7.98 11.27
C GLU A 67 -5.85 -8.18 9.77
N GLY A 68 -6.52 -7.40 8.92
CA GLY A 68 -6.32 -7.42 7.47
C GLY A 68 -4.89 -7.03 7.11
N LEU A 69 -4.43 -5.95 7.72
CA LEU A 69 -3.06 -5.47 7.60
C LEU A 69 -2.02 -6.53 8.01
N LYS A 70 -2.22 -7.21 9.14
CA LYS A 70 -1.32 -8.28 9.58
C LYS A 70 -1.27 -9.42 8.56
N LYS A 71 -2.43 -9.87 8.10
CA LYS A 71 -2.54 -10.96 7.12
C LYS A 71 -1.86 -10.63 5.80
N ILE A 72 -2.07 -9.43 5.26
CA ILE A 72 -1.45 -9.04 3.99
C ILE A 72 0.07 -8.89 4.12
N VAL A 73 0.57 -8.35 5.24
CA VAL A 73 2.02 -8.26 5.51
C VAL A 73 2.65 -9.66 5.58
N ASP A 74 2.00 -10.61 6.25
CA ASP A 74 2.48 -12.00 6.30
C ASP A 74 2.47 -12.64 4.91
N LYS A 75 1.45 -12.38 4.08
CA LYS A 75 1.41 -12.85 2.68
C LYS A 75 2.52 -12.22 1.84
N LEU A 76 2.74 -10.90 1.95
CA LEU A 76 3.78 -10.18 1.21
C LEU A 76 5.17 -10.72 1.53
N ARG A 77 5.49 -10.91 2.82
CA ARG A 77 6.77 -11.50 3.28
C ARG A 77 7.07 -12.88 2.68
N ASN A 78 6.03 -13.67 2.43
CA ASN A 78 6.15 -15.02 1.88
C ASN A 78 5.95 -15.07 0.34
N SER A 79 5.87 -13.91 -0.32
CA SER A 79 5.64 -13.79 -1.76
C SER A 79 6.81 -13.09 -2.46
N ARG A 80 6.74 -12.99 -3.79
CA ARG A 80 7.63 -12.13 -4.60
C ARG A 80 6.98 -10.81 -5.01
N ILE A 81 5.84 -10.46 -4.40
CA ILE A 81 5.11 -9.23 -4.68
C ILE A 81 5.78 -8.10 -3.93
N ASN A 82 6.27 -7.10 -4.68
CA ASN A 82 7.02 -5.95 -4.17
C ASN A 82 6.35 -4.61 -4.50
N ASN A 83 5.24 -4.65 -5.25
CA ASN A 83 4.49 -3.49 -5.74
C ASN A 83 3.19 -3.25 -4.96
N VAL A 84 3.16 -3.59 -3.67
CA VAL A 84 2.00 -3.39 -2.78
C VAL A 84 2.43 -2.69 -1.50
N ILE A 85 1.72 -1.60 -1.18
CA ILE A 85 1.91 -0.79 0.02
C ILE A 85 0.61 -0.82 0.83
N PRO A 86 0.53 -1.65 1.89
CA PRO A 86 -0.64 -1.70 2.75
C PRO A 86 -0.60 -0.57 3.80
N LEU A 87 -1.75 0.08 3.98
CA LEU A 87 -2.01 1.18 4.89
C LEU A 87 -3.13 0.79 5.85
N CYS A 88 -3.09 1.33 7.06
CA CYS A 88 -4.14 1.10 8.05
C CYS A 88 -4.77 2.42 8.44
N GLY A 89 -6.10 2.52 8.38
CA GLY A 89 -6.80 3.70 8.86
C GLY A 89 -8.04 4.05 8.08
N ASP A 90 -8.50 5.28 8.27
CA ASP A 90 -9.66 5.81 7.59
C ASP A 90 -9.29 6.20 6.15
N ALA A 91 -9.91 5.54 5.18
CA ALA A 91 -9.62 5.75 3.77
C ALA A 91 -9.92 7.17 3.31
N TYR A 92 -10.94 7.84 3.87
CA TYR A 92 -11.27 9.21 3.51
C TYR A 92 -10.14 10.16 3.93
N VAL A 93 -9.62 10.00 5.15
CA VAL A 93 -8.50 10.81 5.65
C VAL A 93 -7.24 10.57 4.81
N ILE A 94 -6.87 9.30 4.64
CA ILE A 94 -5.65 8.91 3.92
C ILE A 94 -5.70 9.40 2.47
N LEU A 95 -6.85 9.25 1.79
CA LEU A 95 -7.03 9.71 0.42
C LEU A 95 -6.76 11.21 0.25
N GLN A 96 -7.20 12.02 1.22
CA GLN A 96 -7.07 13.48 1.14
C GLN A 96 -5.66 14.00 1.39
N VAL A 97 -4.85 13.26 2.15
CA VAL A 97 -3.55 13.76 2.62
C VAL A 97 -2.38 13.07 1.94
N LEU A 98 -2.52 11.77 1.62
CA LEU A 98 -1.40 10.97 1.13
C LEU A 98 -1.15 11.15 -0.36
N PHE A 99 -2.22 11.25 -1.15
CA PHE A 99 -2.14 11.25 -2.61
C PHE A 99 -2.21 12.67 -3.16
N ALA A 100 -1.27 13.01 -4.03
CA ALA A 100 -1.39 14.22 -4.85
C ALA A 100 -2.60 14.12 -5.80
N GLU A 101 -3.13 15.26 -6.23
CA GLU A 101 -4.23 15.29 -7.19
C GLU A 101 -3.89 14.55 -8.48
N ASN A 102 -4.88 13.81 -9.03
CA ASN A 102 -4.80 13.09 -10.31
C ASN A 102 -3.70 12.02 -10.41
N VAL A 103 -3.11 11.57 -9.31
CA VAL A 103 -2.05 10.55 -9.32
C VAL A 103 -2.58 9.12 -9.42
N LEU A 104 -3.82 8.88 -8.98
CA LEU A 104 -4.45 7.55 -8.98
C LEU A 104 -5.11 7.25 -10.33
N GLU A 105 -4.68 6.19 -10.99
CA GLU A 105 -5.27 5.71 -12.24
C GLU A 105 -6.56 4.90 -12.00
N LYS A 106 -6.57 4.08 -10.92
CA LYS A 106 -7.67 3.19 -10.58
C LYS A 106 -7.94 3.20 -9.08
N ILE A 107 -9.22 3.11 -8.72
CA ILE A 107 -9.67 2.89 -7.34
C ILE A 107 -10.63 1.70 -7.32
N TYR A 108 -10.36 0.74 -6.45
CA TYR A 108 -11.21 -0.41 -6.16
C TYR A 108 -11.84 -0.26 -4.76
N VAL A 109 -13.06 -0.79 -4.58
CA VAL A 109 -13.85 -0.76 -3.33
C VAL A 109 -14.53 -2.11 -3.14
#